data_AF-A0A357FAY4-F1
#
_entry.id   AF-A0A357FAY4-F1
#
_cell.length_a   1.000
_cell.length_b   1.000
_cell.length_c   1.000
_cell.angle_alpha   90.00
_cell.angle_beta   90.00
_cell.angle_gamma   90.00
#
_symmetry.space_group_name_H-M   'P 1'
#
loop_
_entity.id
_entity.type
_entity.pdbx_description
1 polymer ?
#
loop_
_entity_poly.entity_id
_entity_poly.type
_entity_poly.pdbx_seq_one_letter_code
_entity_poly.pdbx_strand_id
1 'polypeptide(L)' 'MVTALVLLNIERQHIKDVSQQLVNMQEVSEVYSVAGRYDLVAVVRVKTNEQIADTIAGKFG' A
#
# COMPACT_ATOMS: atom_id res chain seq x y z
N MET A 1 11.33 -6.12 12.62
CA MET A 1 11.08 -5.43 11.34
C MET A 1 10.31 -6.38 10.46
N VAL A 2 9.06 -6.04 10.12
CA VAL A 2 8.19 -6.88 9.30
C VAL A 2 7.88 -6.12 8.01
N THR A 3 7.86 -6.83 6.89
CA THR A 3 7.53 -6.27 5.57
C THR A 3 6.29 -6.96 5.02
N ALA A 4 5.33 -6.18 4.55
CA ALA A 4 4.17 -6.66 3.81
C ALA A 4 4.18 -6.09 2.39
N LEU A 5 3.77 -6.92 1.42
CA LEU A 5 3.48 -6.48 0.07
C LEU A 5 1.96 -6.44 -0.09
N VAL A 6 1.42 -5.25 -0.30
CA VAL A 6 0.00 -5.01 -0.44
C VAL A 6 -0.32 -4.85 -1.92
N LEU A 7 -1.13 -5.75 -2.46
CA LEU A 7 -1.57 -5.71 -3.85
C LEU A 7 -2.93 -5.00 -3.91
N LEU A 8 -3.05 -3.95 -4.72
CA LEU A 8 -4.26 -3.13 -4.79
C LEU A 8 -4.97 -3.28 -6.15
N ASN A 9 -6.29 -3.34 -6.12
CA ASN A 9 -7.18 -3.21 -7.27
C ASN A 9 -7.90 -1.87 -7.13
N ILE A 10 -7.69 -0.98 -8.09
CA ILE A 10 -8.12 0.41 -8.02
C ILE A 10 -8.77 0.77 -9.35
N GLU A 11 -9.89 1.49 -9.30
CA GLU A 11 -10.49 2.04 -10.51
C GLU A 11 -9.49 2.98 -11.22
N ARG A 12 -9.35 2.83 -12.55
CA ARG A 12 -8.31 3.52 -13.34
C ARG A 12 -8.19 5.02 -13.07
N GLN A 13 -9.33 5.69 -12.88
CA GLN A 13 -9.37 7.13 -12.63
C GLN A 13 -8.71 7.54 -11.29
N HIS A 14 -8.65 6.63 -10.31
CA HIS A 14 -8.13 6.90 -8.97
C HIS A 14 -6.69 6.41 -8.75
N ILE A 15 -6.08 5.69 -9.70
CA ILE A 15 -4.73 5.10 -9.53
C ILE A 15 -3.70 6.16 -9.12
N LYS A 16 -3.72 7.33 -9.77
CA LYS A 16 -2.77 8.41 -9.50
C LYS A 16 -2.96 9.01 -8.10
N ASP A 17 -4.20 9.27 -7.72
CA ASP A 17 -4.51 9.89 -6.42
C ASP A 17 -4.19 8.93 -5.27
N VAL A 18 -4.58 7.66 -5.41
CA VAL A 18 -4.29 6.61 -4.42
C VAL A 18 -2.79 6.38 -4.30
N SER A 19 -2.05 6.25 -5.41
CA SER A 19 -0.59 6.09 -5.34
C SER A 19 0.09 7.26 -4.61
N GLN A 20 -0.36 8.50 -4.85
CA GLN A 20 0.19 9.67 -4.17
C GLN A 20 -0.14 9.68 -2.66
N GLN A 21 -1.34 9.25 -2.29
CA GLN A 21 -1.73 9.11 -0.88
C GLN A 21 -0.87 8.05 -0.17
N LEU A 22 -0.65 6.90 -0.82
CA LEU A 22 0.17 5.82 -0.28
C LEU A 22 1.63 6.24 -0.08
N VAL A 23 2.21 7.00 -1.00
CA VAL A 23 3.60 7.52 -0.88
C VAL A 23 3.76 8.45 0.33
N ASN A 24 2.70 9.11 0.77
CA ASN A 24 2.73 9.99 1.94
C ASN A 24 2.57 9.24 3.28
N MET A 25 2.30 7.93 3.25
CA MET A 25 2.17 7.13 4.46
C MET A 25 3.54 6.74 5.00
N GLN A 26 3.78 7.01 6.28
CA GLN A 26 5.08 6.73 6.92
C GLN A 26 5.45 5.25 6.88
N GLU A 27 4.47 4.35 6.93
CA GLU A 27 4.67 2.91 6.92
C GLU A 27 4.96 2.37 5.51
N VAL A 28 4.71 3.14 4.46
CA VAL A 28 4.93 2.74 3.06
C VAL A 28 6.32 3.18 2.62
N SER A 29 7.18 2.22 2.26
CA SER A 29 8.52 2.52 1.74
C SER A 29 8.54 2.76 0.24
N GLU A 30 7.76 1.97 -0.49
CA GLU A 30 7.71 2.04 -1.96
C GLU A 30 6.28 1.83 -2.46
N VAL A 31 5.93 2.48 -3.56
CA VAL A 31 4.70 2.23 -4.32
C VAL A 31 5.05 2.07 -5.79
N TYR A 32 4.60 0.98 -6.39
CA TYR A 32 4.84 0.67 -7.80
C TYR A 32 3.51 0.51 -8.53
N SER A 33 3.40 1.09 -9.72
CA SER A 33 2.39 0.67 -10.68
C SER A 33 2.87 -0.59 -11.39
N VAL A 34 2.00 -1.59 -11.48
CA VAL A 34 2.34 -2.88 -12.06
C VAL A 34 1.38 -3.24 -13.20
N ALA A 35 1.90 -3.94 -14.20
CA ALA A 35 1.05 -4.54 -15.22
C ALA A 35 0.49 -5.87 -14.70
N GLY A 36 -0.80 -6.14 -14.91
CA GLY A 36 -1.41 -7.45 -14.63
C GLY A 36 -2.77 -7.36 -13.94
N ARG A 37 -3.00 -8.25 -12.98
CA ARG A 37 -4.28 -8.38 -12.24
C ARG A 37 -4.47 -7.33 -11.14
N TYR A 38 -3.41 -6.59 -10.82
CA TYR A 38 -3.40 -5.54 -9.81
C TYR A 38 -2.86 -4.28 -10.46
N ASP A 39 -3.24 -3.13 -9.92
CA ASP A 39 -2.89 -1.83 -10.47
C ASP A 39 -1.66 -1.25 -9.77
N LEU A 40 -1.59 -1.43 -8.46
CA LEU A 40 -0.50 -0.97 -7.60
C LEU A 40 0.01 -2.09 -6.67
N VAL A 41 1.27 -1.98 -6.29
CA VAL A 41 1.88 -2.71 -5.18
C VAL A 41 2.51 -1.69 -4.22
N ALA A 42 2.09 -1.73 -2.95
CA ALA A 42 2.70 -0.96 -1.88
C ALA A 42 3.55 -1.87 -0.99
N VAL A 43 4.77 -1.45 -0.71
CA VAL A 43 5.65 -2.12 0.25
C VAL A 43 5.52 -1.42 1.59
N VAL A 44 5.00 -2.14 2.58
CA VAL A 44 4.77 -1.63 3.94
C VAL A 44 5.80 -2.21 4.88
N ARG A 45 6.46 -1.36 5.67
CA ARG A 45 7.49 -1.76 6.65
C ARG A 45 7.16 -1.21 8.01
N VAL A 46 6.97 -2.11 8.98
CA VAL A 46 6.63 -1.77 10.36
C VAL A 46 7.47 -2.57 11.36
N LYS A 47 7.37 -2.25 12.65
CA LYS A 47 8.18 -2.90 13.69
C LYS A 47 7.60 -4.26 14.07
N THR A 48 6.27 -4.39 14.16
CA THR A 48 5.56 -5.59 14.62
C THR A 48 4.44 -6.02 13.66
N ASN A 49 3.92 -7.25 13.83
CA ASN A 49 2.83 -7.77 13.00
C ASN A 49 1.50 -7.06 13.30
N GLU A 50 1.26 -6.69 14.55
CA GLU A 50 0.04 -5.97 14.96
C GLU A 50 -0.07 -4.64 14.21
N GLN A 51 1.06 -3.94 14.05
CA GLN A 51 1.10 -2.70 13.26
C GLN A 51 0.77 -2.90 11.78
N ILE A 52 1.00 -4.09 11.21
CA ILE A 52 0.52 -4.39 9.85
C ILE A 52 -0.99 -4.40 9.84
N ALA A 53 -1.62 -5.14 10.75
CA ALA A 53 -3.07 -5.23 10.82
C ALA A 53 -3.71 -3.84 10.98
N ASP A 54 -3.16 -3.01 11.87
CA ASP A 54 -3.62 -1.63 12.08
C ASP A 54 -3.45 -0.77 10.81
N THR A 55 -2.31 -0.90 10.13
CA THR A 55 -2.03 -0.13 8.91
C THR A 55 -2.97 -0.52 7.78
N ILE A 56 -3.16 -1.83 7.53
CA ILE A 56 -4.00 -2.32 6.44
C ILE A 56 -5.48 -2.06 6.72
N ALA A 57 -5.97 -2.35 7.93
CA ALA A 57 -7.39 -2.18 8.25
C ALA A 57 -7.78 -0.71 8.43
N GLY A 58 -6.86 0.13 8.91
CA GLY A 58 -7.16 1.54 9.25
C GLY A 58 -6.84 2.56 8.16
N LYS A 59 -5.82 2.31 7.31
CA LYS A 59 -5.34 3.29 6.32
C LYS A 59 -5.58 2.91 4.86
N PHE A 60 -5.77 1.62 4.58
CA PHE A 60 -6.04 1.10 3.24
C PHE A 60 -7.51 0.70 3.02
N GLY A 61 -8.31 0.67 4.10
CA GLY A 61 -9.74 0.35 4.09
C GLY A 61 -10.63 1.51 3.69
#